data_AF-A0A9P6BF44-F1
#
_entry.id   AF-A0A9P6BF44-F1
#
_cell.length_a   1.000
_cell.length_b   1.000
_cell.length_c   1.000
_cell.angle_alpha   90.00
_cell.angle_beta   90.00
_cell.angle_gamma   90.00
#
_symmetry.space_group_name_H-M   'P 1'
#
loop_
_entity.id
_entity.type
_entity.pdbx_description
1 polymer ?
#
loop_
_entity_poly.entity_id
_entity_poly.type
_entity_poly.pdbx_seq_one_letter_code
_entity_poly.pdbx_strand_id
1 'polypeptide(L)'
;MSGQLPQGSSFAITAHGANILKDVEVGHYSNTSNYIFKTFGKQDPYLRFTLDLNDPKSFQKTFVHKNAGKTPVWGQSFTVPWNREPEVYIEIMDDETTADAVIAFAAIPLQQVMNAPGSSMNGVFEVFTADGKPNGDVNLTLTVTNMAGQNNALPLNPSIRVKGQSHITVAHQKRIKTLKNKETAADAGMAVAGGLLALGAGLLTNKLVNDEKKKEEARKEAEHQQQLEHDRFENEKKRLGEERAAFERTQSEERAQFERQQEEFRQEQQQQQYHQHHHEHSHNHGHTREWDPVGNYTTGDRVTYHGRLFTMEAFKKKLESIRAEADTAILRAETAESELNEKKNELQQKEDENNTLSERITTLESELDEAQTGGSDSKAKLRELELRKEELDRKAKSLETEKLSIEKKLADTTEKRNKVKADLESLQDF
;
A
#
# COMPACT_ATOMS: atom_id res chain seq x y z
N MET A 1 -24.63 -24.91 16.93
CA MET A 1 -24.99 -23.61 17.53
C MET A 1 -24.00 -22.56 17.03
N SER A 2 -24.31 -21.93 15.91
CA SER A 2 -23.56 -20.83 15.30
C SER A 2 -23.92 -19.55 16.05
N GLY A 3 -23.23 -19.29 17.15
CA GLY A 3 -23.38 -18.05 17.91
C GLY A 3 -22.88 -16.88 17.09
N GLN A 4 -23.81 -16.00 16.71
CA GLN A 4 -23.52 -14.70 16.14
C GLN A 4 -22.62 -13.94 17.12
N LEU A 5 -21.46 -13.49 16.64
CA LEU A 5 -20.46 -12.82 17.48
C LEU A 5 -21.07 -11.55 18.09
N PRO A 6 -20.92 -11.29 19.39
CA PRO A 6 -21.21 -9.97 19.92
C PRO A 6 -20.28 -8.98 19.20
N GLN A 7 -20.88 -8.05 18.47
CA GLN A 7 -20.11 -6.97 17.86
C GLN A 7 -19.40 -6.18 18.96
N GLY A 8 -18.09 -5.93 18.79
CA GLY A 8 -17.35 -4.97 19.61
C GLY A 8 -16.25 -5.52 20.53
N SER A 9 -15.69 -6.70 20.29
CA SER A 9 -14.41 -7.05 20.95
C SER A 9 -13.29 -6.16 20.43
N SER A 10 -12.47 -5.63 21.35
CA SER A 10 -11.36 -4.75 20.98
C SER A 10 -10.07 -5.21 21.63
N PHE A 11 -8.97 -5.01 20.92
CA PHE A 11 -7.62 -5.25 21.39
C PHE A 11 -6.94 -3.91 21.63
N ALA A 12 -6.42 -3.73 22.82
CA ALA A 12 -5.63 -2.59 23.21
C ALA A 12 -4.18 -2.99 23.46
N ILE A 13 -3.25 -2.19 22.94
CA ILE A 13 -1.81 -2.37 23.12
C ILE A 13 -1.20 -1.05 23.55
N THR A 14 -0.41 -1.09 24.62
CA THR A 14 0.45 0.02 25.07
C THR A 14 1.90 -0.38 24.88
N ALA A 15 2.62 0.34 24.01
CA ALA A 15 4.04 0.14 23.78
C ALA A 15 4.85 1.01 24.75
N HIS A 16 5.49 0.40 25.75
CA HIS A 16 6.27 1.15 26.75
C HIS A 16 7.65 1.49 26.21
N GLY A 17 8.37 0.49 25.72
CA GLY A 17 9.74 0.63 25.23
C GLY A 17 10.38 -0.72 24.88
N ALA A 18 11.63 -0.71 24.45
CA ALA A 18 12.40 -1.90 24.13
C ALA A 18 13.83 -1.81 24.65
N ASN A 19 14.50 -2.96 24.82
CA ASN A 19 15.94 -3.08 25.02
C ASN A 19 16.50 -3.94 23.89
N ILE A 20 17.22 -3.35 22.95
CA ILE A 20 17.65 -4.02 21.72
C ILE A 20 19.16 -4.26 21.77
N LEU A 21 19.59 -5.48 21.47
CA LEU A 21 20.95 -5.94 21.83
C LEU A 21 22.04 -5.60 20.83
N LYS A 22 21.79 -5.43 19.52
CA LYS A 22 22.88 -5.08 18.58
C LYS A 22 22.53 -4.21 17.37
N ASP A 23 23.51 -3.36 17.08
CA ASP A 23 23.81 -2.71 15.80
C ASP A 23 23.99 -3.77 14.70
N VAL A 24 23.37 -3.55 13.53
CA VAL A 24 23.63 -4.34 12.32
C VAL A 24 25.04 -3.98 11.84
N GLU A 25 26.07 -4.70 12.33
CA GLU A 25 27.39 -4.68 11.72
C GLU A 25 27.31 -5.34 10.33
N VAL A 26 27.13 -4.53 9.29
CA VAL A 26 27.52 -4.94 7.93
C VAL A 26 29.05 -4.81 7.88
N GLY A 27 29.74 -5.89 8.23
CA GLY A 27 31.20 -5.96 8.14
C GLY A 27 31.66 -5.81 6.69
N HIS A 28 32.03 -4.59 6.29
CA HIS A 28 32.85 -4.35 5.10
C HIS A 28 34.32 -4.49 5.50
N TYR A 29 34.94 -5.60 5.14
CA TYR A 29 36.40 -5.75 5.17
C TYR A 29 36.99 -4.91 4.03
N SER A 30 37.35 -3.65 4.30
CA SER A 30 38.25 -2.90 3.41
C SER A 30 39.68 -3.08 3.92
N ASN A 31 40.57 -3.55 3.04
CA ASN A 31 41.94 -3.95 3.36
C ASN A 31 42.92 -2.77 3.46
N THR A 32 42.43 -1.59 3.87
CA THR A 32 43.23 -0.37 3.94
C THR A 32 43.03 0.31 5.29
N SER A 33 44.16 0.44 5.98
CA SER A 33 44.36 0.95 7.33
C SER A 33 43.94 2.42 7.51
N ASN A 34 42.63 2.67 7.54
CA ASN A 34 42.03 3.88 8.11
C ASN A 34 40.74 3.49 8.82
N TYR A 35 40.81 3.33 10.14
CA TYR A 35 39.67 3.18 11.03
C TYR A 35 38.84 4.46 10.99
N ILE A 36 37.88 4.54 10.07
CA ILE A 36 36.74 5.43 10.22
C ILE A 36 35.81 4.70 11.18
N PHE A 37 35.83 5.09 12.46
CA PHE A 37 34.69 4.85 13.33
C PHE A 37 33.49 5.52 12.65
N LYS A 38 32.66 4.75 11.93
CA LYS A 38 31.30 5.19 11.59
C LYS A 38 30.66 5.47 12.94
N THR A 39 30.52 6.75 13.25
CA THR A 39 29.89 7.25 14.47
C THR A 39 28.56 6.53 14.67
N PHE A 40 28.56 5.64 15.67
CA PHE A 40 27.44 5.15 16.47
C PHE A 40 26.11 5.81 16.08
N GLY A 41 25.39 5.16 15.17
CA GLY A 41 24.22 5.70 14.50
C GLY A 41 23.13 6.07 15.50
N LYS A 42 22.63 7.29 15.34
CA LYS A 42 21.43 7.79 15.99
C LYS A 42 20.25 6.98 15.43
N GLN A 43 19.97 5.85 16.03
CA GLN A 43 18.76 5.11 15.69
C GLN A 43 17.57 5.95 16.14
N ASP A 44 16.60 6.08 15.25
CA ASP A 44 15.32 6.74 15.40
C ASP A 44 14.22 5.65 15.40
N PRO A 45 14.19 4.76 16.41
CA PRO A 45 13.31 3.60 16.38
C PRO A 45 11.84 3.95 16.63
N TYR A 46 10.97 3.22 15.93
CA TYR A 46 9.54 3.18 16.18
C TYR A 46 9.04 1.73 16.19
N LEU A 47 7.95 1.48 16.91
CA LEU A 47 7.26 0.19 16.92
C LEU A 47 6.03 0.27 16.04
N ARG A 48 5.80 -0.74 15.22
CA ARG A 48 4.52 -0.96 14.55
C ARG A 48 3.98 -2.34 14.84
N PHE A 49 2.67 -2.49 14.75
CA PHE A 49 2.02 -3.76 14.98
C PHE A 49 0.80 -3.95 14.09
N THR A 50 0.40 -5.20 13.91
CA THR A 50 -0.86 -5.58 13.26
C THR A 50 -1.40 -6.89 13.83
N LEU A 51 -2.71 -7.09 13.70
CA LEU A 51 -3.39 -8.37 13.90
C LEU A 51 -3.47 -9.20 12.60
N ASP A 52 -3.35 -8.56 11.42
CA ASP A 52 -3.38 -9.21 10.10
C ASP A 52 -2.15 -8.84 9.27
N LEU A 53 -1.24 -9.80 9.10
CA LEU A 53 -0.05 -9.64 8.27
C LEU A 53 -0.34 -9.49 6.77
N ASN A 54 -1.52 -9.93 6.31
CA ASN A 54 -1.86 -9.92 4.89
C ASN A 54 -2.31 -8.55 4.38
N ASP A 55 -2.75 -7.67 5.29
CA ASP A 55 -3.12 -6.30 4.98
C ASP A 55 -2.03 -5.31 5.43
N PRO A 56 -1.19 -4.77 4.52
CA PRO A 56 -0.18 -3.78 4.86
C PRO A 56 -0.73 -2.48 5.46
N LYS A 57 -2.01 -2.16 5.21
CA LYS A 57 -2.65 -0.92 5.71
C LYS A 57 -3.13 -1.05 7.15
N SER A 58 -3.24 -2.28 7.66
CA SER A 58 -3.67 -2.56 9.04
C SER A 58 -2.61 -2.22 10.10
N PHE A 59 -1.38 -1.92 9.68
CA PHE A 59 -0.28 -1.60 10.58
C PHE A 59 -0.48 -0.26 11.26
N GLN A 60 -0.49 -0.27 12.59
CA GLN A 60 -0.45 0.93 13.41
C GLN A 60 0.99 1.14 13.90
N LYS A 61 1.45 2.40 13.92
CA LYS A 61 2.82 2.74 14.32
C LYS A 61 2.87 3.75 15.46
N THR A 62 3.92 3.66 16.27
CA THR A 62 4.24 4.65 17.29
C THR A 62 4.91 5.88 16.70
N PHE A 63 5.10 6.92 17.51
CA PHE A 63 6.05 7.98 17.18
C PHE A 63 7.47 7.41 17.07
N VAL A 64 8.28 8.11 16.28
CA VAL A 64 9.71 7.89 16.10
C VAL A 64 10.47 8.50 17.29
N HIS A 65 11.20 7.68 18.04
CA HIS A 65 12.01 8.19 19.16
C HIS A 65 13.40 8.57 18.65
N LYS A 66 13.59 9.85 18.34
CA LYS A 66 14.85 10.33 17.75
C LYS A 66 16.05 10.13 18.68
N ASN A 67 17.14 9.56 18.16
CA ASN A 67 18.40 9.30 18.85
C ASN A 67 18.23 8.41 20.10
N ALA A 68 17.23 7.53 20.13
CA ALA A 68 16.98 6.67 21.28
C ALA A 68 18.03 5.57 21.48
N GLY A 69 18.76 5.24 20.41
CA GLY A 69 19.70 4.14 20.40
C GLY A 69 19.02 2.82 20.78
N LYS A 70 19.59 2.12 21.76
CA LYS A 70 19.21 0.73 22.11
C LYS A 70 18.02 0.61 23.06
N THR A 71 17.57 1.71 23.65
CA THR A 71 16.55 1.70 24.70
C THR A 71 15.42 2.69 24.40
N PRO A 72 14.67 2.51 23.30
CA PRO A 72 13.57 3.41 22.98
C PRO A 72 12.42 3.29 23.96
N VAL A 73 11.80 4.44 24.21
CA VAL A 73 10.60 4.60 25.05
C VAL A 73 9.53 5.29 24.22
N TRP A 74 8.33 4.70 24.13
CA TRP A 74 7.22 5.25 23.36
C TRP A 74 6.05 5.70 24.25
N GLY A 75 5.61 4.85 25.18
CA GLY A 75 4.48 5.17 26.07
C GLY A 75 3.16 5.42 25.36
N GLN A 76 2.96 4.88 24.14
CA GLN A 76 1.75 5.08 23.35
C GLN A 76 0.80 3.90 23.42
N SER A 77 -0.51 4.20 23.41
CA SER A 77 -1.57 3.20 23.46
C SER A 77 -2.45 3.27 22.22
N PHE A 78 -2.88 2.11 21.76
CA PHE A 78 -3.74 1.94 20.60
C PHE A 78 -4.90 1.02 20.96
N THR A 79 -6.03 1.18 20.29
CA THR A 79 -7.17 0.28 20.38
C THR A 79 -7.66 -0.02 18.98
N VAL A 80 -7.76 -1.31 18.66
CA VAL A 80 -8.19 -1.79 17.35
C VAL A 80 -9.31 -2.82 17.52
N PRO A 81 -10.23 -2.94 16.54
CA PRO A 81 -11.17 -4.06 16.51
C PRO A 81 -10.40 -5.39 16.49
N TRP A 82 -10.88 -6.37 17.23
CA TRP A 82 -10.26 -7.70 17.29
C TRP A 82 -11.27 -8.76 16.83
N ASN A 83 -10.94 -9.47 15.74
CA ASN A 83 -11.79 -10.47 15.11
C ASN A 83 -11.29 -11.90 15.41
N ARG A 84 -10.76 -12.12 16.62
CA ARG A 84 -10.23 -13.42 17.10
C ARG A 84 -8.98 -13.88 16.36
N GLU A 85 -8.17 -12.94 15.93
CA GLU A 85 -6.83 -13.24 15.44
C GLU A 85 -6.03 -13.93 16.56
N PRO A 86 -5.28 -15.00 16.25
CA PRO A 86 -4.60 -15.79 17.27
C PRO A 86 -3.36 -15.09 17.83
N GLU A 87 -2.80 -14.15 17.08
CA GLU A 87 -1.49 -13.55 17.33
C GLU A 87 -1.50 -12.07 16.98
N VAL A 88 -0.71 -11.29 17.70
CA VAL A 88 -0.33 -9.94 17.29
C VAL A 88 1.11 -9.96 16.80
N TYR A 89 1.34 -9.32 15.66
CA TYR A 89 2.65 -9.21 15.04
C TYR A 89 3.22 -7.84 15.30
N ILE A 90 4.45 -7.80 15.79
CA ILE A 90 5.14 -6.57 16.12
C ILE A 90 6.45 -6.45 15.34
N GLU A 91 6.79 -5.23 14.96
CA GLU A 91 8.00 -4.90 14.22
C GLU A 91 8.59 -3.61 14.78
N ILE A 92 9.86 -3.65 15.12
CA ILE A 92 10.64 -2.49 15.53
C ILE A 92 11.48 -2.08 14.33
N MET A 93 11.29 -0.83 13.92
CA MET A 93 11.83 -0.25 12.70
C MET A 93 12.70 0.96 13.06
N ASP A 94 13.69 1.28 12.23
CA ASP A 94 14.45 2.53 12.27
C ASP A 94 13.92 3.49 11.20
N ASP A 95 13.63 4.74 11.57
CA ASP A 95 13.20 5.78 10.63
C ASP A 95 14.44 6.34 9.91
N GLU A 96 14.70 5.85 8.69
CA GLU A 96 15.81 6.30 7.85
C GLU A 96 15.33 7.13 6.66
N THR A 97 16.22 7.94 6.07
CA THR A 97 15.88 8.87 4.99
C THR A 97 15.58 8.18 3.65
N THR A 98 16.07 6.95 3.43
CA THR A 98 15.92 6.20 2.16
C THR A 98 14.85 5.13 2.27
N ALA A 99 14.91 4.26 3.28
CA ALA A 99 13.92 3.24 3.54
C ALA A 99 13.99 2.78 5.01
N ASP A 100 12.84 2.62 5.66
CA ASP A 100 12.79 2.16 7.05
C ASP A 100 13.47 0.80 7.23
N ALA A 101 14.47 0.76 8.12
CA ALA A 101 15.26 -0.44 8.37
C ALA A 101 14.59 -1.33 9.43
N VAL A 102 14.55 -2.65 9.21
CA VAL A 102 14.00 -3.56 10.22
C VAL A 102 15.05 -3.87 11.29
N ILE A 103 14.78 -3.47 12.54
CA ILE A 103 15.65 -3.75 13.68
C ILE A 103 15.34 -5.14 14.27
N ALA A 104 14.07 -5.38 14.58
CA ALA A 104 13.62 -6.64 15.18
C ALA A 104 12.12 -6.88 14.96
N PHE A 105 11.67 -8.13 15.10
CA PHE A 105 10.26 -8.48 15.00
C PHE A 105 9.90 -9.67 15.88
N ALA A 106 8.62 -9.85 16.17
CA ALA A 106 8.09 -11.04 16.84
C ALA A 106 6.59 -11.22 16.59
N ALA A 107 6.12 -12.46 16.73
CA ALA A 107 4.71 -12.81 16.87
C ALA A 107 4.41 -13.17 18.32
N ILE A 108 3.32 -12.62 18.86
CA ILE A 108 2.90 -12.82 20.25
C ILE A 108 1.53 -13.51 20.25
N PRO A 109 1.42 -14.75 20.74
CA PRO A 109 0.14 -15.44 20.88
C PRO A 109 -0.79 -14.69 21.84
N LEU A 110 -2.00 -14.34 21.40
CA LEU A 110 -2.98 -13.63 22.23
C LEU A 110 -3.63 -14.53 23.28
N GLN A 111 -3.53 -15.86 23.12
CA GLN A 111 -4.01 -16.83 24.11
C GLN A 111 -3.46 -16.56 25.51
N GLN A 112 -2.21 -16.14 25.64
CA GLN A 112 -1.60 -15.84 26.94
C GLN A 112 -2.22 -14.59 27.60
N VAL A 113 -2.63 -13.61 26.80
CA VAL A 113 -3.32 -12.39 27.26
C VAL A 113 -4.73 -12.72 27.68
N MET A 114 -5.43 -13.55 26.91
CA MET A 114 -6.78 -14.01 27.23
C MET A 114 -6.84 -14.82 28.52
N ASN A 115 -5.82 -15.64 28.77
CA ASN A 115 -5.70 -16.45 29.99
C ASN A 115 -5.22 -15.64 31.21
N ALA A 116 -4.71 -14.42 31.01
CA ALA A 116 -4.27 -13.57 32.10
C ALA A 116 -5.47 -12.97 32.87
N PRO A 117 -5.35 -12.72 34.19
CA PRO A 117 -6.42 -12.10 34.97
C PRO A 117 -6.83 -10.74 34.38
N GLY A 118 -8.15 -10.54 34.22
CA GLY A 118 -8.70 -9.34 33.58
C GLY A 118 -8.44 -9.24 32.08
N SER A 119 -7.99 -10.33 31.43
CA SER A 119 -7.59 -10.37 30.01
C SER A 119 -6.58 -9.27 29.65
N SER A 120 -5.71 -8.95 30.62
CA SER A 120 -4.70 -7.91 30.51
C SER A 120 -3.36 -8.44 31.00
N MET A 121 -2.30 -8.14 30.26
CA MET A 121 -0.95 -8.60 30.53
C MET A 121 0.05 -7.49 30.29
N ASN A 122 0.83 -7.13 31.31
CA ASN A 122 2.05 -6.34 31.17
C ASN A 122 3.24 -7.29 30.98
N GLY A 123 3.67 -7.45 29.72
CA GLY A 123 4.60 -8.47 29.28
C GLY A 123 5.91 -7.92 28.73
N VAL A 124 7.01 -8.62 29.02
CA VAL A 124 8.29 -8.45 28.33
C VAL A 124 8.46 -9.60 27.34
N PHE A 125 8.55 -9.28 26.05
CA PHE A 125 8.57 -10.24 24.94
C PHE A 125 9.92 -10.19 24.23
N GLU A 126 10.48 -11.36 23.92
CA GLU A 126 11.72 -11.46 23.16
C GLU A 126 11.47 -11.12 21.69
N VAL A 127 12.38 -10.36 21.08
CA VAL A 127 12.31 -9.98 19.67
C VAL A 127 13.50 -10.54 18.89
N PHE A 128 13.32 -10.75 17.59
CA PHE A 128 14.27 -11.48 16.76
C PHE A 128 14.70 -10.67 15.53
N THR A 129 15.93 -10.89 15.06
CA THR A 129 16.41 -10.35 13.78
C THR A 129 15.77 -11.07 12.59
N ALA A 130 15.89 -10.51 11.37
CA ALA A 130 15.48 -11.18 10.12
C ALA A 130 16.03 -12.61 9.95
N ASP A 131 17.20 -12.88 10.51
CA ASP A 131 17.87 -14.18 10.48
C ASP A 131 17.36 -15.16 11.57
N GLY A 132 16.47 -14.69 12.43
CA GLY A 132 15.86 -15.44 13.52
C GLY A 132 16.70 -15.52 14.79
N LYS A 133 17.72 -14.66 14.93
CA LYS A 133 18.53 -14.58 16.16
C LYS A 133 17.85 -13.66 17.18
N PRO A 134 17.87 -13.98 18.48
CA PRO A 134 17.42 -13.06 19.52
C PRO A 134 18.11 -11.69 19.41
N ASN A 135 17.33 -10.61 19.50
CA ASN A 135 17.81 -9.22 19.42
C ASN A 135 17.28 -8.32 20.54
N GLY A 136 17.05 -8.89 21.72
CA GLY A 136 16.60 -8.17 22.90
C GLY A 136 15.12 -8.36 23.19
N ASP A 137 14.50 -7.40 23.86
CA ASP A 137 13.14 -7.48 24.37
C ASP A 137 12.33 -6.19 24.19
N VAL A 138 11.01 -6.35 24.18
CA VAL A 138 10.04 -5.26 24.12
C VAL A 138 9.04 -5.38 25.27
N ASN A 139 8.72 -4.26 25.90
CA ASN A 139 7.77 -4.16 26.99
C ASN A 139 6.43 -3.62 26.49
N LEU A 140 5.38 -4.45 26.59
CA LEU A 140 4.04 -4.13 26.09
C LEU A 140 2.98 -4.45 27.15
N THR A 141 1.99 -3.57 27.31
CA THR A 141 0.73 -3.95 27.96
C THR A 141 -0.30 -4.32 26.91
N LEU A 142 -0.77 -5.56 26.93
CA LEU A 142 -1.77 -6.08 26.00
C LEU A 142 -3.07 -6.31 26.76
N THR A 143 -4.21 -5.86 26.22
CA THR A 143 -5.53 -6.04 26.84
C THR A 143 -6.56 -6.40 25.79
N VAL A 144 -7.38 -7.41 26.07
CA VAL A 144 -8.53 -7.77 25.23
C VAL A 144 -9.80 -7.46 26.02
N THR A 145 -10.72 -6.68 25.45
CA THR A 145 -11.97 -6.29 26.11
C THR A 145 -13.19 -6.85 25.40
N ASN A 146 -14.31 -6.93 26.13
CA ASN A 146 -15.62 -7.34 25.61
C ASN A 146 -15.61 -8.78 25.05
N MET A 147 -15.07 -9.72 25.84
CA MET A 147 -15.17 -11.16 25.58
C MET A 147 -16.25 -11.79 26.45
N ALA A 148 -17.05 -12.68 25.87
CA ALA A 148 -17.99 -13.49 26.63
C ALA A 148 -17.22 -14.41 27.60
N GLY A 149 -17.55 -14.36 28.90
CA GLY A 149 -16.87 -15.15 29.94
C GLY A 149 -15.63 -14.48 30.56
N GLN A 150 -15.46 -13.17 30.38
CA GLN A 150 -14.41 -12.41 31.05
C GLN A 150 -14.50 -12.61 32.57
N ASN A 151 -13.43 -13.16 33.15
CA ASN A 151 -13.32 -13.25 34.61
C ASN A 151 -13.21 -11.82 35.16
N ASN A 152 -14.17 -11.41 35.99
CA ASN A 152 -14.19 -10.13 36.72
C ASN A 152 -13.07 -10.02 37.78
N ALA A 153 -11.97 -10.74 37.61
CA ALA A 153 -10.79 -10.59 38.43
C ALA A 153 -10.21 -9.19 38.21
N LEU A 154 -9.93 -8.49 39.32
CA LEU A 154 -9.29 -7.18 39.27
C LEU A 154 -7.98 -7.30 38.46
N PRO A 155 -7.68 -6.34 37.57
CA PRO A 155 -6.45 -6.36 36.79
C PRO A 155 -5.26 -6.47 37.75
N LEU A 156 -4.29 -7.33 37.41
CA LEU A 156 -3.03 -7.43 38.14
C LEU A 156 -2.40 -6.04 38.25
N ASN A 157 -1.70 -5.78 39.36
CA ASN A 157 -0.97 -4.53 39.55
C ASN A 157 -0.11 -4.25 38.31
N PRO A 158 -0.34 -3.12 37.59
CA PRO A 158 0.34 -2.81 36.34
C PRO A 158 1.86 -2.66 36.49
N SER A 159 2.36 -2.62 37.74
CA SER A 159 3.78 -2.54 38.06
C SER A 159 4.53 -3.88 37.90
N ILE A 160 3.81 -5.01 37.85
CA ILE A 160 4.43 -6.33 37.74
C ILE A 160 4.59 -6.68 36.27
N ARG A 161 5.85 -6.68 35.80
CA ARG A 161 6.23 -7.17 34.47
C ARG A 161 6.38 -8.69 34.50
N VAL A 162 5.68 -9.37 33.60
CA VAL A 162 5.76 -10.83 33.45
C VAL A 162 6.49 -11.16 32.15
N LYS A 163 7.27 -12.24 32.12
CA LYS A 163 7.90 -12.69 30.87
C LYS A 163 6.82 -13.28 29.96
N GLY A 164 6.63 -12.69 28.79
CA GLY A 164 5.70 -13.15 27.77
C GLY A 164 6.32 -14.16 26.81
N GLN A 165 5.46 -14.95 26.17
CA GLN A 165 5.85 -15.84 25.09
C GLN A 165 5.76 -15.10 23.76
N SER A 166 6.84 -15.16 22.99
CA SER A 166 6.92 -14.68 21.61
C SER A 166 7.67 -15.70 20.76
N HIS A 167 7.41 -15.70 19.46
CA HIS A 167 8.08 -16.59 18.52
C HIS A 167 8.12 -15.99 17.10
N ILE A 168 8.72 -16.73 16.18
CA ILE A 168 8.84 -16.36 14.77
C ILE A 168 7.87 -17.22 13.97
N THR A 169 6.98 -16.59 13.20
CA THR A 169 6.19 -17.31 12.18
C THR A 169 6.88 -17.23 10.82
N VAL A 170 6.71 -18.28 10.00
CA VAL A 170 7.32 -18.35 8.67
C VAL A 170 6.82 -17.23 7.75
N ALA A 171 5.53 -16.88 7.86
CA ALA A 171 4.94 -15.79 7.08
C ALA A 171 5.54 -14.43 7.47
N HIS A 172 5.64 -14.15 8.78
CA HIS A 172 6.23 -12.90 9.29
C HIS A 172 7.70 -12.80 8.89
N GLN A 173 8.49 -13.86 9.08
CA GLN A 173 9.90 -13.87 8.71
C GLN A 173 10.14 -13.63 7.22
N LYS A 174 9.33 -14.25 6.34
CA LYS A 174 9.41 -14.02 4.89
C LYS A 174 9.18 -12.55 4.56
N ARG A 175 8.15 -11.92 5.14
CA ARG A 175 7.87 -10.49 4.96
C ARG A 175 9.05 -9.62 5.41
N ILE A 176 9.60 -9.89 6.59
CA ILE A 176 10.73 -9.15 7.15
C ILE A 176 11.99 -9.25 6.26
N LYS A 177 12.28 -10.44 5.73
CA LYS A 177 13.37 -10.63 4.76
C LYS A 177 13.16 -9.82 3.48
N THR A 178 11.93 -9.76 2.97
CA THR A 178 11.60 -8.94 1.81
C THR A 178 11.82 -7.45 2.08
N LEU A 179 11.47 -6.96 3.26
CA LEU A 179 11.72 -5.56 3.65
C LEU A 179 13.21 -5.25 3.75
N LYS A 180 13.98 -6.10 4.43
CA LYS A 180 15.44 -5.95 4.55
C LYS A 180 16.14 -5.96 3.18
N ASN A 181 15.66 -6.79 2.25
CA ASN A 181 16.21 -6.80 0.89
C ASN A 181 15.88 -5.52 0.11
N LYS A 182 14.71 -4.91 0.34
CA LYS A 182 14.34 -3.63 -0.27
C LYS A 182 15.21 -2.49 0.26
N GLU A 183 15.44 -2.44 1.57
CA GLU A 183 16.38 -1.51 2.22
C GLU A 183 17.79 -1.63 1.64
N THR A 184 18.32 -2.86 1.59
CA THR A 184 19.66 -3.13 1.02
C THR A 184 19.76 -2.71 -0.45
N ALA A 185 18.68 -2.86 -1.24
CA ALA A 185 18.63 -2.42 -2.63
C ALA A 185 18.59 -0.89 -2.75
N ALA A 186 17.81 -0.22 -1.91
CA ALA A 186 17.73 1.25 -1.86
C ALA A 186 19.09 1.87 -1.49
N ASP A 187 19.75 1.34 -0.45
CA ASP A 187 21.04 1.86 0.03
C ASP A 187 22.20 1.57 -0.92
N ALA A 188 22.12 0.49 -1.71
CA ALA A 188 23.09 0.20 -2.77
C ALA A 188 22.93 1.11 -4.01
N GLY A 189 22.00 2.07 -4.01
CA GLY A 189 21.69 2.90 -5.17
C GLY A 189 21.08 2.13 -6.35
N MET A 190 20.66 0.88 -6.10
CA MET A 190 19.90 0.08 -7.05
C MET A 190 18.42 0.36 -6.82
N ALA A 191 17.94 1.50 -7.31
CA ALA A 191 16.52 1.77 -7.40
C ALA A 191 15.87 0.68 -8.26
N VAL A 192 15.28 -0.33 -7.62
CA VAL A 192 14.41 -1.32 -8.27
C VAL A 192 13.09 -0.64 -8.56
N ALA A 193 13.11 0.24 -9.56
CA ALA A 193 11.93 0.64 -10.27
C ALA A 193 11.50 -0.54 -11.14
N GLY A 194 10.61 -1.39 -10.60
CA GLY A 194 9.92 -2.45 -11.35
C GLY A 194 10.71 -3.75 -11.52
N GLY A 195 10.39 -4.76 -10.71
CA GLY A 195 10.95 -6.11 -10.92
C GLY A 195 10.63 -7.08 -9.80
N LEU A 196 9.45 -7.67 -9.83
CA LEU A 196 9.29 -9.04 -9.36
C LEU A 196 10.21 -9.92 -10.23
N LEU A 197 10.90 -10.89 -9.60
CA LEU A 197 11.77 -11.94 -10.18
C LEU A 197 13.30 -11.68 -10.16
N ALA A 198 13.88 -11.69 -8.95
CA ALA A 198 15.24 -12.18 -8.73
C ALA A 198 15.29 -13.35 -7.73
N LEU A 199 14.21 -14.15 -7.67
CA LEU A 199 14.18 -15.40 -6.92
C LEU A 199 14.53 -16.54 -7.88
N GLY A 200 15.81 -16.66 -8.25
CA GLY A 200 16.20 -17.72 -9.20
C GLY A 200 17.67 -17.96 -9.48
N ALA A 201 18.64 -17.24 -8.89
CA ALA A 201 20.06 -17.63 -9.00
C ALA A 201 20.90 -16.83 -7.99
N GLY A 202 21.13 -17.35 -6.79
CA GLY A 202 21.97 -16.61 -5.85
C GLY A 202 22.12 -17.20 -4.45
N LEU A 203 21.99 -18.51 -4.29
CA LEU A 203 22.56 -19.19 -3.13
C LEU A 203 23.90 -19.78 -3.56
N LEU A 204 24.96 -19.47 -2.78
CA LEU A 204 26.27 -20.11 -2.77
C LEU A 204 27.33 -19.60 -3.77
N THR A 205 27.81 -18.38 -3.58
CA THR A 205 29.19 -18.02 -3.95
C THR A 205 30.14 -18.40 -2.82
N ASN A 206 30.49 -19.69 -2.75
CA ASN A 206 31.74 -20.08 -2.11
C ASN A 206 32.26 -21.39 -2.72
N LYS A 207 32.99 -21.24 -3.83
CA LYS A 207 34.20 -21.99 -4.23
C LYS A 207 34.38 -21.94 -5.75
N LEU A 208 35.33 -21.11 -6.15
CA LEU A 208 36.41 -21.38 -7.11
C LEU A 208 36.20 -22.47 -8.18
N VAL A 209 36.36 -22.00 -9.43
CA VAL A 209 37.17 -22.58 -10.52
C VAL A 209 36.50 -23.58 -11.49
N ASN A 210 36.70 -23.25 -12.77
CA ASN A 210 36.44 -23.97 -14.03
C ASN A 210 34.98 -24.11 -14.50
N ASP A 211 34.55 -23.17 -15.35
CA ASP A 211 33.92 -23.46 -16.65
C ASP A 211 33.37 -22.16 -17.27
N GLU A 212 34.13 -21.51 -18.15
CA GLU A 212 33.58 -20.44 -19.00
C GLU A 212 32.46 -20.97 -19.91
N LYS A 213 32.50 -22.27 -20.23
CA LYS A 213 31.50 -22.95 -21.07
C LYS A 213 30.13 -23.07 -20.39
N LYS A 214 30.08 -23.39 -19.09
CA LYS A 214 28.82 -23.41 -18.31
C LYS A 214 28.26 -22.01 -18.07
N LYS A 215 29.14 -21.00 -17.95
CA LYS A 215 28.69 -19.61 -17.81
C LYS A 215 28.04 -19.09 -19.10
N GLU A 216 28.56 -19.51 -20.26
CA GLU A 216 27.97 -19.15 -21.55
C GLU A 216 26.65 -19.89 -21.82
N GLU A 217 26.54 -21.17 -21.46
CA GLU A 217 25.29 -21.93 -21.52
C GLU A 217 24.22 -21.35 -20.60
N ALA A 218 24.56 -21.03 -19.34
CA ALA A 218 23.64 -20.38 -18.41
C ALA A 218 23.19 -19.00 -18.90
N ARG A 219 24.05 -18.26 -19.61
CA ARG A 219 23.69 -16.97 -20.20
C ARG A 219 22.75 -17.13 -21.39
N LYS A 220 22.98 -18.10 -22.28
CA LYS A 220 22.07 -18.40 -23.41
C LYS A 220 20.70 -18.89 -22.91
N GLU A 221 20.68 -19.69 -21.85
CA GLU A 221 19.43 -20.15 -21.24
C GLU A 221 18.68 -19.00 -20.55
N ALA A 222 19.39 -18.10 -19.87
CA ALA A 222 18.80 -16.89 -19.30
C ALA A 222 18.25 -15.93 -20.37
N GLU A 223 18.98 -15.72 -21.47
CA GLU A 223 18.52 -14.89 -22.60
C GLU A 223 17.27 -15.51 -23.27
N HIS A 224 17.22 -16.84 -23.42
CA HIS A 224 16.04 -17.54 -23.95
C HIS A 224 14.84 -17.47 -23.00
N GLN A 225 15.05 -17.60 -21.68
CA GLN A 225 13.99 -17.43 -20.70
C GLN A 225 13.45 -16.01 -20.68
N GLN A 226 14.31 -15.00 -20.79
CA GLN A 226 13.90 -13.60 -20.89
C GLN A 226 13.05 -13.34 -22.14
N GLN A 227 13.38 -13.96 -23.28
CA GLN A 227 12.54 -13.86 -24.48
C GLN A 227 11.17 -14.50 -24.29
N LEU A 228 11.11 -15.71 -23.71
CA LEU A 228 9.83 -16.36 -23.42
C LEU A 228 8.95 -15.55 -22.48
N GLU A 229 9.55 -14.91 -21.47
CA GLU A 229 8.83 -14.03 -20.56
C GLU A 229 8.38 -12.74 -21.24
N HIS A 230 9.21 -12.15 -22.10
CA HIS A 230 8.83 -10.98 -22.90
C HIS A 230 7.63 -11.30 -23.81
N ASP A 231 7.66 -12.43 -24.51
CA ASP A 231 6.56 -12.88 -25.36
C ASP A 231 5.30 -13.17 -24.55
N ARG A 232 5.43 -13.76 -23.35
CA ARG A 232 4.30 -13.96 -22.43
C ARG A 232 3.71 -12.63 -21.99
N PHE A 233 4.54 -11.65 -21.66
CA PHE A 233 4.10 -10.33 -21.24
C PHE A 233 3.39 -9.57 -22.37
N GLU A 234 3.93 -9.59 -23.58
CA GLU A 234 3.29 -8.94 -24.74
C GLU A 234 1.94 -9.60 -25.09
N ASN A 235 1.84 -10.94 -25.00
CA ASN A 235 0.57 -11.63 -25.17
C ASN A 235 -0.46 -11.25 -24.09
N GLU A 236 -0.03 -11.15 -22.84
CA GLU A 236 -0.89 -10.76 -21.72
C GLU A 236 -1.38 -9.30 -21.87
N LYS A 237 -0.47 -8.40 -22.26
CA LYS A 237 -0.78 -6.99 -22.55
C LYS A 237 -1.79 -6.87 -23.68
N LYS A 238 -1.64 -7.67 -24.75
CA LYS A 238 -2.59 -7.71 -25.86
C LYS A 238 -3.97 -8.18 -25.39
N ARG A 239 -4.02 -9.24 -24.57
CA ARG A 239 -5.27 -9.76 -23.99
C ARG A 239 -6.00 -8.70 -23.15
N LEU A 240 -5.28 -7.99 -22.28
CA LEU A 240 -5.85 -6.91 -21.47
C LEU A 240 -6.32 -5.72 -22.31
N GLY A 241 -5.60 -5.40 -23.40
CA GLY A 241 -6.01 -4.38 -24.36
C GLY A 241 -7.33 -4.74 -25.06
N GLU A 242 -7.49 -6.01 -25.46
CA GLU A 242 -8.73 -6.52 -26.05
C GLU A 242 -9.89 -6.51 -25.04
N GLU A 243 -9.64 -6.88 -23.78
CA GLU A 243 -10.64 -6.84 -22.71
C GLU A 243 -11.10 -5.40 -22.41
N ARG A 244 -10.16 -4.44 -22.34
CA ARG A 244 -10.47 -3.03 -22.15
C ARG A 244 -11.30 -2.47 -23.30
N ALA A 245 -10.97 -2.83 -24.55
CA ALA A 245 -11.74 -2.41 -25.72
C ALA A 245 -13.15 -3.03 -25.73
N ALA A 246 -13.30 -4.28 -25.28
CA ALA A 246 -14.61 -4.92 -25.14
C ALA A 246 -15.46 -4.22 -24.06
N PHE A 247 -14.86 -3.90 -22.91
CA PHE A 247 -15.53 -3.18 -21.84
C PHE A 247 -16.00 -1.79 -22.29
N GLU A 248 -15.17 -1.06 -23.03
CA GLU A 248 -15.51 0.27 -23.56
C GLU A 248 -16.67 0.20 -24.56
N ARG A 249 -16.73 -0.83 -25.41
CA ARG A 249 -17.88 -1.08 -26.29
C ARG A 249 -19.16 -1.30 -25.50
N THR A 250 -19.14 -2.17 -24.50
CA THR A 250 -20.31 -2.42 -23.64
C THR A 250 -20.79 -1.13 -22.96
N GLN A 251 -19.87 -0.35 -22.41
CA GLN A 251 -20.22 0.92 -21.76
C GLN A 251 -20.81 1.93 -22.77
N SER A 252 -20.28 1.98 -24.00
CA SER A 252 -20.82 2.83 -25.05
C SER A 252 -22.22 2.41 -25.51
N GLU A 253 -22.48 1.10 -25.58
CA GLU A 253 -23.79 0.54 -25.91
C GLU A 253 -24.82 0.84 -24.82
N GLU A 254 -24.46 0.70 -23.55
CA GLU A 254 -25.31 1.05 -22.40
C GLU A 254 -25.67 2.54 -22.42
N ARG A 255 -24.68 3.43 -22.66
CA ARG A 255 -24.94 4.88 -22.81
C ARG A 255 -25.90 5.18 -23.96
N ALA A 256 -25.71 4.53 -25.11
CA ALA A 256 -26.59 4.71 -26.27
C ALA A 256 -28.01 4.13 -26.05
N GLN A 257 -28.16 3.11 -25.21
CA GLN A 257 -29.48 2.61 -24.81
C GLN A 257 -30.17 3.59 -23.86
N PHE A 258 -29.44 4.12 -22.88
CA PHE A 258 -29.96 5.11 -21.94
C PHE A 258 -30.40 6.40 -22.64
N GLU A 259 -29.63 6.88 -23.60
CA GLU A 259 -29.98 8.06 -24.41
C GLU A 259 -31.26 7.84 -25.22
N ARG A 260 -31.42 6.66 -25.85
CA ARG A 260 -32.66 6.29 -26.55
C ARG A 260 -33.88 6.27 -25.64
N GLN A 261 -33.74 5.75 -24.42
CA GLN A 261 -34.84 5.76 -23.43
C GLN A 261 -35.22 7.20 -23.01
N GLN A 262 -34.23 8.09 -22.85
CA GLN A 262 -34.51 9.51 -22.58
C GLN A 262 -35.24 10.19 -23.73
N GLU A 263 -34.85 9.91 -24.97
CA GLU A 263 -35.51 10.48 -26.15
C GLU A 263 -36.96 10.00 -26.27
N GLU A 264 -37.20 8.70 -26.06
CA GLU A 264 -38.55 8.12 -26.06
C GLU A 264 -39.45 8.78 -25.00
N PHE A 265 -38.92 8.93 -23.78
CA PHE A 265 -39.62 9.62 -22.69
C PHE A 265 -39.93 11.10 -23.02
N ARG A 266 -39.00 11.80 -23.68
CA ARG A 266 -39.24 13.18 -24.15
C ARG A 266 -40.33 13.25 -25.21
N GLN A 267 -40.36 12.30 -26.14
CA GLN A 267 -41.42 12.25 -27.16
C GLN A 267 -42.79 11.96 -26.53
N GLU A 268 -42.86 11.05 -25.56
CA GLU A 268 -44.10 10.79 -24.83
C GLU A 268 -44.63 12.03 -24.10
N GLN A 269 -43.76 12.80 -23.44
CA GLN A 269 -44.17 14.05 -22.79
C GLN A 269 -44.69 15.09 -23.78
N GLN A 270 -44.07 15.22 -24.96
CA GLN A 270 -44.55 16.13 -25.99
C GLN A 270 -45.91 15.70 -26.55
N GLN A 271 -46.15 14.40 -26.73
CA GLN A 271 -47.46 13.89 -27.13
C GLN A 271 -48.53 14.16 -26.07
N GLN A 272 -48.21 13.99 -24.78
CA GLN A 272 -49.14 14.31 -23.68
C GLN A 272 -49.49 15.80 -23.62
N GLN A 273 -48.50 16.70 -23.83
CA GLN A 273 -48.77 18.14 -23.93
C GLN A 273 -49.67 18.48 -25.13
N TYR A 274 -49.47 17.84 -26.29
CA TYR A 274 -50.35 18.01 -27.45
C TYR A 274 -51.80 17.60 -27.16
N HIS A 275 -52.02 16.58 -26.32
CA HIS A 275 -53.37 16.14 -25.95
C HIS A 275 -54.02 17.07 -24.90
N GLN A 276 -53.25 17.77 -24.06
CA GLN A 276 -53.80 18.77 -23.13
C GLN A 276 -54.29 20.04 -23.84
N HIS A 277 -53.63 20.47 -24.93
CA HIS A 277 -54.02 21.69 -25.66
C HIS A 277 -55.30 21.56 -26.50
N HIS A 278 -55.88 20.37 -26.65
CA HIS A 278 -57.13 20.16 -27.40
C HIS A 278 -58.41 20.14 -26.55
N HIS A 279 -58.33 20.39 -25.23
CA HIS A 279 -59.50 20.43 -24.34
C HIS A 279 -59.88 21.82 -23.80
N GLU A 280 -59.25 22.90 -24.26
CA GLU A 280 -59.57 24.27 -23.82
C GLU A 280 -60.45 25.07 -24.79
N HIS A 281 -61.48 24.47 -25.38
CA HIS A 281 -62.58 25.25 -25.98
C HIS A 281 -63.90 24.54 -25.78
N SER A 282 -64.62 24.90 -24.72
CA SER A 282 -66.08 25.03 -24.68
C SER A 282 -66.56 25.02 -23.23
N HIS A 283 -66.92 26.18 -22.67
CA HIS A 283 -68.33 26.50 -22.41
C HIS A 283 -68.45 27.84 -21.67
N ASN A 284 -69.27 28.67 -22.29
CA ASN A 284 -69.70 29.99 -21.88
C ASN A 284 -71.12 29.89 -21.27
N HIS A 285 -71.41 30.79 -20.33
CA HIS A 285 -72.70 31.16 -19.73
C HIS A 285 -73.46 30.18 -18.82
N GLY A 286 -73.67 30.63 -17.59
CA GLY A 286 -74.76 30.18 -16.72
C GLY A 286 -74.65 30.78 -15.33
N HIS A 287 -75.45 31.81 -15.06
CA HIS A 287 -75.67 32.37 -13.71
C HIS A 287 -75.94 31.26 -12.69
N THR A 288 -74.95 30.91 -11.88
CA THR A 288 -75.15 30.13 -10.67
C THR A 288 -75.17 31.09 -9.49
N ARG A 289 -76.28 31.03 -8.75
CA ARG A 289 -76.43 31.59 -7.41
C ARG A 289 -75.14 31.38 -6.63
N GLU A 290 -74.69 32.48 -6.04
CA GLU A 290 -73.65 32.58 -5.03
C GLU A 290 -73.68 31.32 -4.15
N TRP A 291 -72.68 30.48 -4.36
CA TRP A 291 -72.46 29.25 -3.62
C TRP A 291 -72.12 29.67 -2.20
N ASP A 292 -73.02 29.38 -1.26
CA ASP A 292 -72.78 29.58 0.17
C ASP A 292 -72.18 28.28 0.75
N PRO A 293 -70.85 28.22 0.97
CA PRO A 293 -70.16 27.01 1.43
C PRO A 293 -70.44 26.68 2.91
N VAL A 294 -71.11 27.56 3.67
CA VAL A 294 -71.35 27.40 5.12
C VAL A 294 -72.77 26.96 5.48
N GLY A 295 -73.58 26.55 4.51
CA GLY A 295 -74.88 25.93 4.76
C GLY A 295 -74.76 24.63 5.58
N ASN A 296 -75.56 24.50 6.65
CA ASN A 296 -75.66 23.28 7.46
C ASN A 296 -76.42 22.18 6.70
N TYR A 297 -75.76 21.52 5.74
CA TYR A 297 -76.34 20.39 5.03
C TYR A 297 -76.50 19.18 5.95
N THR A 298 -77.68 18.60 5.98
CA THR A 298 -78.02 17.43 6.80
C THR A 298 -77.80 16.13 6.02
N THR A 299 -77.64 15.02 6.73
CA THR A 299 -77.48 13.68 6.14
C THR A 299 -78.76 13.29 5.41
N GLY A 300 -78.80 13.51 4.09
CA GLY A 300 -79.96 13.25 3.24
C GLY A 300 -80.14 14.29 2.12
N ASP A 301 -79.53 15.47 2.26
CA ASP A 301 -79.61 16.52 1.26
C ASP A 301 -78.92 16.13 -0.04
N ARG A 302 -79.62 16.37 -1.16
CA ARG A 302 -79.12 16.13 -2.51
C ARG A 302 -78.63 17.44 -3.09
N VAL A 303 -77.36 17.48 -3.45
CA VAL A 303 -76.75 18.66 -4.06
C VAL A 303 -76.51 18.35 -5.53
N THR A 304 -76.98 19.24 -6.40
CA THR A 304 -76.81 19.08 -7.85
C THR A 304 -75.58 19.88 -8.26
N TYR A 305 -74.55 19.20 -8.76
CA TYR A 305 -73.34 19.84 -9.25
C TYR A 305 -73.14 19.42 -10.70
N HIS A 306 -73.03 20.38 -11.62
CA HIS A 306 -72.87 20.14 -13.07
C HIS A 306 -73.92 19.17 -13.65
N GLY A 307 -75.20 19.35 -13.28
CA GLY A 307 -76.30 18.54 -13.80
C GLY A 307 -76.38 17.09 -13.29
N ARG A 308 -75.52 16.69 -12.37
CA ARG A 308 -75.58 15.38 -11.69
C ARG A 308 -75.99 15.56 -10.22
N LEU A 309 -76.93 14.73 -9.77
CA LEU A 309 -77.36 14.65 -8.38
C LEU A 309 -76.36 13.84 -7.57
N PHE A 310 -75.76 14.45 -6.57
CA PHE A 310 -74.88 13.77 -5.62
C PHE A 310 -75.52 13.81 -4.23
N THR A 311 -75.54 12.68 -3.54
CA THR A 311 -75.86 12.65 -2.13
C THR A 311 -74.67 13.18 -1.34
N MET A 312 -74.92 13.87 -0.22
CA MET A 312 -73.85 14.38 0.63
C MET A 312 -72.91 13.26 1.12
N GLU A 313 -73.42 12.04 1.24
CA GLU A 313 -72.65 10.84 1.57
C GLU A 313 -71.64 10.46 0.47
N ALA A 314 -72.01 10.57 -0.81
CA ALA A 314 -71.10 10.33 -1.94
C ALA A 314 -69.98 11.38 -2.00
N PHE A 315 -70.28 12.64 -1.65
CA PHE A 315 -69.27 13.69 -1.53
C PHE A 315 -68.30 13.44 -0.38
N LYS A 316 -68.80 13.10 0.81
CA LYS A 316 -67.95 12.76 1.97
C LYS A 316 -67.00 11.61 1.64
N LYS A 317 -67.51 10.53 1.03
CA LYS A 317 -66.70 9.38 0.60
C LYS A 317 -65.63 9.77 -0.43
N LYS A 318 -65.96 10.63 -1.41
CA LYS A 318 -64.97 11.12 -2.39
C LYS A 318 -63.92 12.01 -1.71
N LEU A 319 -64.31 12.83 -0.75
CA LEU A 319 -63.40 13.71 0.00
C LEU A 319 -62.45 12.90 0.90
N GLU A 320 -62.94 11.85 1.55
CA GLU A 320 -62.10 10.88 2.28
C GLU A 320 -61.13 10.15 1.34
N SER A 321 -61.59 9.72 0.16
CA SER A 321 -60.72 9.09 -0.85
C SER A 321 -59.62 10.04 -1.32
N ILE A 322 -59.95 11.31 -1.58
CA ILE A 322 -58.97 12.32 -2.02
C ILE A 322 -57.96 12.59 -0.91
N ARG A 323 -58.38 12.62 0.37
CA ARG A 323 -57.46 12.78 1.50
C ARG A 323 -56.49 11.59 1.60
N ALA A 324 -57.01 10.36 1.52
CA ALA A 324 -56.17 9.16 1.54
C ALA A 324 -55.18 9.11 0.36
N GLU A 325 -55.63 9.54 -0.83
CA GLU A 325 -54.76 9.65 -2.01
C GLU A 325 -53.70 10.73 -1.84
N ALA A 326 -54.05 11.89 -1.30
CA ALA A 326 -53.11 12.97 -0.99
C ALA A 326 -52.06 12.55 0.04
N ASP A 327 -52.46 11.87 1.12
CA ASP A 327 -51.55 11.35 2.15
C ASP A 327 -50.59 10.31 1.54
N THR A 328 -51.09 9.43 0.66
CA THR A 328 -50.26 8.44 -0.06
C THR A 328 -49.28 9.13 -1.02
N ALA A 329 -49.70 10.20 -1.69
CA ALA A 329 -48.84 10.96 -2.59
C ALA A 329 -47.74 11.72 -1.83
N ILE A 330 -48.06 12.29 -0.66
CA ILE A 330 -47.09 12.94 0.22
C ILE A 330 -46.04 11.92 0.68
N LEU A 331 -46.46 10.75 1.17
CA LEU A 331 -45.52 9.70 1.59
C LEU A 331 -44.60 9.27 0.44
N ARG A 332 -45.13 9.13 -0.78
CA ARG A 332 -44.31 8.82 -1.96
C ARG A 332 -43.29 9.92 -2.26
N ALA A 333 -43.72 11.19 -2.20
CA ALA A 333 -42.83 12.33 -2.41
C ALA A 333 -41.72 12.37 -1.36
N GLU A 334 -42.05 12.18 -0.08
CA GLU A 334 -41.07 12.13 1.02
C GLU A 334 -40.06 10.99 0.83
N THR A 335 -40.51 9.80 0.42
CA THR A 335 -39.59 8.68 0.13
C THR A 335 -38.65 8.99 -1.03
N ALA A 336 -39.17 9.60 -2.10
CA ALA A 336 -38.36 9.95 -3.26
C ALA A 336 -37.35 11.07 -2.95
N GLU A 337 -37.72 12.05 -2.13
CA GLU A 337 -36.81 13.10 -1.67
C GLU A 337 -35.69 12.55 -0.78
N SER A 338 -36.01 11.58 0.10
CA SER A 338 -35.02 10.89 0.92
C SER A 338 -34.00 10.12 0.06
N GLU A 339 -34.49 9.34 -0.92
CA GLU A 339 -33.63 8.59 -1.83
C GLU A 339 -32.76 9.51 -2.70
N LEU A 340 -33.33 10.62 -3.18
CA LEU A 340 -32.59 11.61 -3.96
C LEU A 340 -31.47 12.27 -3.15
N ASN A 341 -31.73 12.57 -1.88
CA ASN A 341 -30.72 13.13 -0.99
C ASN A 341 -29.60 12.12 -0.68
N GLU A 342 -29.94 10.84 -0.48
CA GLU A 342 -28.96 9.77 -0.32
C GLU A 342 -28.07 9.61 -1.56
N LYS A 343 -28.68 9.57 -2.75
CA LYS A 343 -27.94 9.47 -4.02
C LYS A 343 -27.05 10.68 -4.28
N LYS A 344 -27.50 11.87 -3.89
CA LYS A 344 -26.68 13.10 -3.97
C LYS A 344 -25.47 13.03 -3.05
N ASN A 345 -25.63 12.51 -1.84
CA ASN A 345 -24.51 12.31 -0.91
C ASN A 345 -23.51 11.26 -1.43
N GLU A 346 -24.00 10.15 -1.98
CA GLU A 346 -23.16 9.11 -2.60
C GLU A 346 -22.36 9.67 -3.79
N LEU A 347 -23.01 10.51 -4.62
CA LEU A 347 -22.36 11.15 -5.76
C LEU A 347 -21.27 12.13 -5.31
N GLN A 348 -21.54 12.95 -4.29
CA GLN A 348 -20.54 13.86 -3.72
C GLN A 348 -19.31 13.10 -3.18
N GLN A 349 -19.53 11.98 -2.46
CA GLN A 349 -18.43 11.14 -1.98
C GLN A 349 -17.58 10.60 -3.12
N LYS A 350 -18.22 10.13 -4.21
CA LYS A 350 -17.50 9.64 -5.39
C LYS A 350 -16.74 10.74 -6.12
N GLU A 351 -17.25 11.97 -6.13
CA GLU A 351 -16.53 13.12 -6.68
C GLU A 351 -15.28 13.45 -5.84
N ASP A 352 -15.39 13.45 -4.51
CA ASP A 352 -14.26 13.69 -3.61
C ASP A 352 -13.19 12.58 -3.74
N GLU A 353 -13.61 11.32 -3.88
CA GLU A 353 -12.72 10.19 -4.18
C GLU A 353 -12.02 10.35 -5.54
N ASN A 354 -12.75 10.72 -6.59
CA ASN A 354 -12.18 10.95 -7.92
C ASN A 354 -11.16 12.10 -7.92
N ASN A 355 -11.43 13.18 -7.17
CA ASN A 355 -10.49 14.29 -7.01
C ASN A 355 -9.20 13.81 -6.33
N THR A 356 -9.33 13.05 -5.24
CA THR A 356 -8.18 12.46 -4.52
C THR A 356 -7.37 11.51 -5.42
N LEU A 357 -8.04 10.68 -6.22
CA LEU A 357 -7.38 9.79 -7.18
C LEU A 357 -6.66 10.56 -8.29
N SER A 358 -7.25 11.65 -8.78
CA SER A 358 -6.66 12.51 -9.81
C SER A 358 -5.39 13.23 -9.31
N GLU A 359 -5.40 13.72 -8.07
CA GLU A 359 -4.21 14.31 -7.43
C GLU A 359 -3.08 13.27 -7.28
N ARG A 360 -3.45 12.04 -6.91
CA ARG A 360 -2.49 10.94 -6.78
C ARG A 360 -1.90 10.53 -8.14
N ILE A 361 -2.72 10.47 -9.19
CA ILE A 361 -2.24 10.24 -10.56
C ILE A 361 -1.22 11.32 -10.95
N THR A 362 -1.54 12.60 -10.72
CA THR A 362 -0.63 13.71 -11.02
C THR A 362 0.71 13.60 -10.27
N THR A 363 0.69 13.18 -9.01
CA THR A 363 1.92 12.97 -8.22
C THR A 363 2.74 11.80 -8.78
N LEU A 364 2.08 10.68 -9.09
CA LEU A 364 2.73 9.50 -9.67
C LEU A 364 3.33 9.78 -11.06
N GLU A 365 2.68 10.62 -11.87
CA GLU A 365 3.21 11.07 -13.17
C GLU A 365 4.48 11.91 -12.98
N SER A 366 4.50 12.84 -12.01
CA SER A 366 5.70 13.63 -11.68
C SER A 366 6.86 12.74 -11.20
N GLU A 367 6.59 11.79 -10.32
CA GLU A 367 7.61 10.84 -9.83
C GLU A 367 8.17 9.96 -10.96
N LEU A 368 7.32 9.59 -11.92
CA LEU A 368 7.74 8.80 -13.09
C LEU A 368 8.67 9.61 -13.99
N ASP A 369 8.37 10.88 -14.24
CA ASP A 369 9.22 11.77 -15.03
C ASP A 369 10.58 12.03 -14.34
N GLU A 370 10.59 12.21 -13.03
CA GLU A 370 11.82 12.31 -12.23
C GLU A 370 12.66 11.03 -12.30
N ALA A 371 12.02 9.86 -12.20
CA ALA A 371 12.71 8.58 -12.32
C ALA A 371 13.27 8.36 -13.74
N GLN A 372 12.54 8.77 -14.78
CA GLN A 372 13.00 8.66 -16.17
C GLN A 372 14.20 9.58 -16.43
N THR A 373 14.14 10.83 -15.97
CA THR A 373 15.24 11.79 -16.12
C THR A 373 16.48 11.32 -15.33
N GLY A 374 16.32 10.90 -14.07
CA GLY A 374 17.41 10.36 -13.25
C GLY A 374 18.03 9.07 -13.83
N GLY A 375 17.22 8.21 -14.45
CA GLY A 375 17.68 7.03 -15.17
C GLY A 375 18.51 7.38 -16.42
N SER A 376 18.09 8.40 -17.17
CA SER A 376 18.82 8.90 -18.34
C SER A 376 20.19 9.49 -17.96
N ASP A 377 20.26 10.26 -16.88
CA ASP A 377 21.50 10.85 -16.35
C ASP A 377 22.47 9.78 -15.86
N SER A 378 21.95 8.76 -15.16
CA SER A 378 22.75 7.63 -14.69
C SER A 378 23.33 6.83 -15.85
N LYS A 379 22.56 6.64 -16.93
CA LYS A 379 23.03 6.00 -18.16
C LYS A 379 24.10 6.84 -18.87
N ALA A 380 23.97 8.17 -18.87
CA ALA A 380 24.99 9.06 -19.42
C ALA A 380 26.31 8.97 -18.62
N LYS A 381 26.23 9.02 -17.28
CA LYS A 381 27.40 8.86 -16.39
C LYS A 381 28.07 7.49 -16.56
N LEU A 382 27.28 6.43 -16.74
CA LEU A 382 27.81 5.09 -16.96
C LEU A 382 28.62 5.01 -18.27
N ARG A 383 28.10 5.59 -19.36
CA ARG A 383 28.84 5.69 -20.63
C ARG A 383 30.12 6.51 -20.50
N GLU A 384 30.10 7.60 -19.73
CA GLU A 384 31.30 8.40 -19.46
C GLU A 384 32.36 7.59 -18.70
N LEU A 385 31.95 6.83 -17.68
CA LEU A 385 32.85 5.96 -16.92
C LEU A 385 33.43 4.83 -17.79
N GLU A 386 32.64 4.26 -18.69
CA GLU A 386 33.11 3.26 -19.66
C GLU A 386 34.19 3.83 -20.59
N LEU A 387 33.97 5.03 -21.13
CA LEU A 387 34.97 5.72 -21.97
C LEU A 387 36.25 6.01 -21.19
N ARG A 388 36.13 6.49 -19.95
CA ARG A 388 37.28 6.79 -19.08
C ARG A 388 38.05 5.52 -18.71
N LYS A 389 37.35 4.41 -18.48
CA LYS A 389 37.99 3.10 -18.27
C LYS A 389 38.78 2.68 -19.50
N GLU A 390 38.21 2.81 -20.70
CA GLU A 390 38.91 2.46 -21.93
C GLU A 390 40.16 3.32 -22.16
N GLU A 391 40.09 4.61 -21.85
CA GLU A 391 41.25 5.52 -21.90
C GLU A 391 42.36 5.08 -20.92
N LEU A 392 41.99 4.73 -19.68
CA LEU A 392 42.93 4.23 -18.68
C LEU A 392 43.56 2.90 -19.10
N ASP A 393 42.80 1.99 -19.71
CA ASP A 393 43.31 0.71 -20.23
C ASP A 393 44.31 0.93 -21.38
N ARG A 394 44.04 1.89 -22.28
CA ARG A 394 45.00 2.28 -23.34
C ARG A 394 46.28 2.87 -22.75
N LYS A 395 46.16 3.74 -21.74
CA LYS A 395 47.31 4.36 -21.06
C LYS A 395 48.15 3.32 -20.31
N ALA A 396 47.50 2.36 -19.64
CA ALA A 396 48.18 1.24 -18.97
C ALA A 396 49.01 0.43 -19.97
N LYS A 397 48.41 0.04 -21.12
CA LYS A 397 49.14 -0.67 -22.19
C LYS A 397 50.33 0.13 -22.72
N SER A 398 50.19 1.43 -22.93
CA SER A 398 51.30 2.29 -23.37
C SER A 398 52.44 2.29 -22.34
N LEU A 399 52.13 2.46 -21.06
CA LEU A 399 53.12 2.46 -19.97
C LEU A 399 53.81 1.10 -19.84
N GLU A 400 53.11 -0.01 -20.05
CA GLU A 400 53.70 -1.36 -20.08
C GLU A 400 54.74 -1.48 -21.21
N THR A 401 54.44 -0.99 -22.41
CA THR A 401 55.41 -1.01 -23.52
C THR A 401 56.63 -0.13 -23.27
N GLU A 402 56.43 1.03 -22.64
CA GLU A 402 57.53 1.92 -22.27
C GLU A 402 58.42 1.29 -21.19
N LYS A 403 57.81 0.68 -20.16
CA LYS A 403 58.51 -0.06 -19.11
C LYS A 403 59.39 -1.16 -19.70
N LEU A 404 58.86 -1.98 -20.61
CA LEU A 404 59.62 -3.03 -21.29
C LEU A 404 60.82 -2.48 -22.08
N SER A 405 60.64 -1.33 -22.76
CA SER A 405 61.71 -0.64 -23.49
C SER A 405 62.81 -0.14 -22.54
N ILE A 406 62.43 0.44 -21.39
CA ILE A 406 63.36 0.91 -20.37
C ILE A 406 64.10 -0.26 -19.72
N GLU A 407 63.40 -1.34 -19.37
CA GLU A 407 64.00 -2.56 -18.80
C GLU A 407 65.04 -3.16 -19.74
N LYS A 408 64.75 -3.20 -21.05
CA LYS A 408 65.72 -3.64 -22.06
C LYS A 408 66.96 -2.74 -22.11
N LYS A 409 66.78 -1.41 -22.13
CA LYS A 409 67.91 -0.46 -22.09
C LYS A 409 68.74 -0.60 -20.81
N LEU A 410 68.11 -0.91 -19.69
CA LEU A 410 68.78 -1.11 -18.40
C LEU A 410 69.59 -2.41 -18.40
N ALA A 411 69.06 -3.49 -19.00
CA ALA A 411 69.80 -4.72 -19.22
C ALA A 411 71.03 -4.50 -20.13
N ASP A 412 70.86 -3.82 -21.27
CA ASP A 412 71.96 -3.54 -22.20
C ASP A 412 73.07 -2.67 -21.54
N THR A 413 72.70 -1.68 -20.74
CA THR A 413 73.67 -0.80 -20.05
C THR A 413 74.37 -1.50 -18.89
N THR A 414 73.68 -2.40 -18.18
CA THR A 414 74.31 -3.23 -17.13
C THR A 414 75.27 -4.25 -17.72
N GLU A 415 74.93 -4.88 -18.85
CA GLU A 415 75.84 -5.78 -19.57
C GLU A 415 77.11 -5.02 -20.03
N LYS A 416 76.95 -3.85 -20.64
CA LYS A 416 78.09 -3.00 -21.03
C LYS A 416 78.98 -2.62 -19.85
N ARG A 417 78.39 -2.24 -18.72
CA ARG A 417 79.13 -1.90 -17.50
C ARG A 417 79.92 -3.10 -16.98
N ASN A 418 79.32 -4.29 -16.98
CA ASN A 418 79.99 -5.51 -16.53
C ASN A 418 81.17 -5.88 -17.45
N LYS A 419 81.03 -5.71 -18.77
CA LYS A 419 82.15 -5.90 -19.71
C LYS A 419 83.30 -4.93 -19.43
N VAL A 420 83.02 -3.63 -19.35
CA VAL A 420 84.03 -2.61 -19.04
C VAL A 420 84.71 -2.89 -17.69
N LYS A 421 83.95 -3.36 -16.69
CA LYS A 421 84.51 -3.74 -15.39
C LYS A 421 85.47 -4.93 -15.50
N ALA A 422 85.09 -5.98 -16.24
CA ALA A 422 85.95 -7.14 -16.48
C ALA A 422 87.22 -6.75 -17.27
N ASP A 423 87.09 -5.89 -18.27
CA ASP A 423 88.23 -5.36 -19.03
C ASP A 423 89.17 -4.56 -18.10
N LEU A 424 88.62 -3.76 -17.17
CA LEU A 424 89.39 -2.99 -16.18
C LEU A 424 90.13 -3.90 -15.19
N GLU A 425 89.48 -4.97 -14.72
CA GLU A 425 90.10 -5.98 -13.84
C GLU A 425 91.25 -6.70 -14.58
N SER A 426 91.07 -7.04 -15.87
CA SER A 426 92.13 -7.66 -16.68
C SER A 426 93.35 -6.76 -16.91
N LEU A 427 93.18 -5.42 -16.86
CA LEU A 427 94.26 -4.45 -16.95
C LEU A 427 95.02 -4.26 -15.63
N GLN A 428 94.42 -4.58 -14.49
CA GLN A 428 95.08 -4.47 -13.17
C GLN A 428 96.03 -5.65 -12.89
N ASP A 429 95.83 -6.79 -13.56
CA ASP A 429 96.67 -7.97 -13.42
C ASP A 429 97.96 -7.92 -14.27
N PHE A 430 98.09 -6.93 -15.15
CA PHE A 430 99.30 -6.61 -15.94
C PHE A 430 100.17 -5.56 -15.23
#